data_AF-E3CBH8-F1
#
_entry.id   AF-E3CBH8-F1
#
_cell.length_a   1.000
_cell.length_b   1.000
_cell.length_c   1.000
_cell.angle_alpha   90.00
_cell.angle_beta   90.00
_cell.angle_gamma   90.00
#
_symmetry.space_group_name_H-M   'P 1'
#
loop_
_entity.id
_entity.type
_entity.pdbx_description
1 polymer ?
#
loop_
_entity_poly.entity_id
_entity_poly.type
_entity_poly.pdbx_seq_one_letter_code
_entity_poly.pdbx_strand_id
1 'polypeptide(L)'
;MKKLNWKSILLSFVAIFSLLLLGACGKSVEKTYIQSINQARKSDVRITIEHQGDKLISTDSVSTVYYKEAGVSKDEIKNIIANYDAEFKDVKGYSHSAEYKDEYFVEKTTIDYTKADLKVLQEKN
;
A
#
# COMPACT_ATOMS: atom_id res chain seq x y z
N MET A 1 -47.08 39.43 -11.27
CA MET A 1 -46.21 38.45 -10.57
C MET A 1 -46.55 37.07 -11.11
N LYS A 2 -45.64 36.40 -11.81
CA LYS A 2 -45.90 35.05 -12.39
C LYS A 2 -46.05 34.05 -11.24
N LYS A 3 -47.18 33.33 -11.18
CA LYS A 3 -47.40 32.24 -10.22
C LYS A 3 -46.30 31.20 -10.43
N LEU A 4 -45.37 31.12 -9.48
CA LEU A 4 -44.27 30.17 -9.54
C LEU A 4 -44.88 28.77 -9.40
N ASN A 5 -44.89 28.03 -10.50
CA ASN A 5 -45.61 26.77 -10.61
C ASN A 5 -44.85 25.72 -9.78
N TRP A 6 -45.47 25.10 -8.79
CA TRP A 6 -44.83 24.13 -7.87
C TRP A 6 -44.02 23.07 -8.63
N LYS A 7 -44.52 22.62 -9.78
CA LYS A 7 -43.83 21.69 -10.68
C LYS A 7 -42.46 22.21 -11.16
N SER A 8 -42.35 23.52 -11.41
CA SER A 8 -41.12 24.19 -11.83
C SER A 8 -40.11 24.38 -10.68
N ILE A 9 -40.60 24.52 -9.44
CA ILE A 9 -39.76 24.58 -8.24
C ILE A 9 -39.18 23.18 -7.96
N LEU A 10 -40.03 22.15 -8.00
CA LEU A 10 -39.59 20.75 -7.85
C LEU A 10 -38.56 20.36 -8.91
N LEU A 11 -38.77 20.73 -10.18
CA LEU A 11 -37.82 20.43 -11.26
C LEU A 11 -36.45 21.08 -11.02
N SER A 12 -36.43 22.33 -10.56
CA SER A 12 -35.18 23.04 -10.25
C SER A 12 -34.46 22.42 -9.05
N PHE A 13 -35.21 21.98 -8.03
CA PHE A 13 -34.65 21.34 -6.86
C PHE A 13 -34.03 19.97 -7.20
N VAL A 14 -34.71 19.18 -8.03
CA VAL A 14 -34.19 17.91 -8.54
C VAL A 14 -32.92 18.12 -9.37
N ALA A 15 -32.86 19.17 -10.20
CA ALA A 15 -31.67 19.50 -10.99
C ALA A 15 -30.47 19.90 -10.11
N ILE A 16 -30.67 20.72 -9.09
CA ILE A 16 -29.61 21.13 -8.15
C ILE A 16 -29.15 19.93 -7.31
N PHE A 17 -30.08 19.09 -6.85
CA PHE A 17 -29.76 17.90 -6.07
C PHE A 17 -28.99 16.87 -6.89
N SER A 18 -29.32 16.70 -8.18
CA SER A 18 -28.56 15.81 -9.08
C SER A 18 -27.16 16.35 -9.40
N LEU A 19 -26.95 17.67 -9.48
CA LEU A 19 -25.61 18.28 -9.55
C LEU A 19 -24.77 18.02 -8.29
N LEU A 20 -25.39 18.06 -7.10
CA LEU A 20 -24.72 17.73 -5.83
C LEU A 20 -24.33 16.24 -5.76
N LEU A 21 -25.16 15.34 -6.29
CA LEU A 21 -24.86 13.91 -6.37
C LEU A 21 -23.70 13.61 -7.35
N LEU A 22 -23.56 14.38 -8.43
CA LEU A 22 -22.45 14.23 -9.39
C LEU A 22 -21.10 14.71 -8.82
N GLY A 23 -21.11 15.68 -7.90
CA GLY A 23 -19.90 16.17 -7.22
C GLY A 23 -19.35 15.23 -6.13
N ALA A 24 -20.12 14.20 -5.75
CA ALA A 24 -19.72 13.21 -4.74
C ALA A 24 -18.90 12.03 -5.30
N CYS A 25 -18.59 12.03 -6.60
CA CYS A 25 -17.60 11.12 -7.20
C CYS A 25 -16.17 11.56 -6.80
N GLY A 26 -15.85 11.44 -5.51
CA GLY A 26 -14.45 11.40 -5.08
C GLY A 26 -13.79 10.15 -5.65
N LYS A 27 -12.49 10.23 -5.99
CA LYS A 27 -11.72 9.04 -6.40
C LYS A 27 -11.84 8.00 -5.29
N SER A 28 -12.30 6.79 -5.58
CA SER A 28 -12.35 5.70 -4.60
C SER A 28 -10.93 5.21 -4.28
N VAL A 29 -10.77 4.49 -3.18
CA VAL A 29 -9.52 3.76 -2.93
C VAL A 29 -9.42 2.62 -3.93
N GLU A 30 -8.32 2.58 -4.66
CA GLU A 30 -7.98 1.57 -5.65
C GLU A 30 -6.81 0.73 -5.15
N LYS A 31 -6.73 -0.52 -5.62
CA LYS A 31 -5.63 -1.45 -5.34
C LYS A 31 -4.89 -1.78 -6.62
N THR A 32 -3.59 -1.52 -6.62
CA THR A 32 -2.68 -1.93 -7.69
C THR A 32 -1.84 -3.10 -7.20
N TYR A 33 -1.69 -4.12 -8.05
CA TYR A 33 -0.91 -5.32 -7.75
C TYR A 33 0.29 -5.40 -8.68
N ILE A 34 1.47 -5.59 -8.11
CA ILE A 34 2.74 -5.76 -8.82
C ILE A 34 3.34 -7.08 -8.39
N GLN A 35 3.88 -7.83 -9.36
CA GLN A 35 4.58 -9.08 -9.09
C GLN A 35 5.92 -9.10 -9.82
N SER A 36 6.94 -9.62 -9.16
CA SER A 36 8.26 -9.89 -9.72
C SER A 36 8.68 -11.30 -9.33
N ILE A 37 8.73 -12.20 -10.30
CA ILE A 37 9.09 -13.60 -10.09
C ILE A 37 10.37 -13.88 -10.86
N ASN A 38 11.41 -14.33 -10.15
CA ASN A 38 12.66 -14.76 -10.75
C ASN A 38 12.85 -16.26 -10.52
N GLN A 39 12.69 -17.04 -11.60
CA GLN A 39 12.78 -18.50 -11.54
C GLN A 39 14.21 -18.99 -11.24
N ALA A 40 15.24 -18.33 -11.78
CA ALA A 40 16.63 -18.72 -11.57
C ALA A 40 17.07 -18.52 -10.11
N ARG A 41 16.63 -17.42 -9.49
CA ARG A 41 16.91 -17.09 -8.09
C ARG A 41 15.85 -17.62 -7.12
N LYS A 42 14.84 -18.34 -7.62
CA LYS A 42 13.63 -18.75 -6.89
C LYS A 42 13.12 -17.67 -5.93
N SER A 43 12.91 -16.46 -6.44
CA SER A 43 12.33 -15.37 -5.67
C SER A 43 10.96 -14.96 -6.23
N ASP A 44 10.03 -14.65 -5.34
CA ASP A 44 8.69 -14.14 -5.65
C ASP A 44 8.42 -12.94 -4.74
N VAL A 45 8.30 -11.76 -5.35
CA VAL A 45 7.96 -10.50 -4.66
C VAL A 45 6.60 -10.04 -5.16
N ARG A 46 5.66 -9.85 -4.24
CA ARG A 46 4.31 -9.36 -4.53
C ARG A 46 4.06 -8.10 -3.74
N ILE A 47 3.60 -7.07 -4.44
CA ILE A 47 3.35 -5.76 -3.85
C ILE A 47 1.89 -5.39 -4.13
N THR A 48 1.18 -5.00 -3.07
CA THR A 48 -0.16 -4.41 -3.16
C THR A 48 -0.05 -2.95 -2.74
N ILE A 49 -0.50 -2.05 -3.60
CA ILE A 49 -0.49 -0.60 -3.35
C ILE A 49 -1.93 -0.14 -3.26
N GLU A 50 -2.33 0.41 -2.11
CA GLU A 50 -3.60 1.11 -1.98
C GLU A 50 -3.39 2.60 -2.24
N HIS A 51 -4.17 3.20 -3.14
CA HIS A 51 -4.05 4.61 -3.49
C HIS A 51 -5.42 5.23 -3.80
N GLN A 52 -5.50 6.55 -3.66
CA GLN A 52 -6.68 7.35 -3.99
C GLN A 52 -6.27 8.47 -4.94
N GLY A 53 -6.41 8.22 -6.25
CA GLY A 53 -5.77 9.07 -7.25
C GLY A 53 -4.26 9.05 -7.09
N ASP A 54 -3.65 10.23 -6.90
CA ASP A 54 -2.20 10.41 -6.77
C ASP A 54 -1.71 10.26 -5.32
N LYS A 55 -2.62 10.00 -4.37
CA LYS A 55 -2.29 9.82 -2.96
C LYS A 55 -2.09 8.34 -2.65
N LEU A 56 -0.88 7.96 -2.25
CA LEU A 56 -0.60 6.64 -1.68
C LEU A 56 -1.22 6.54 -0.28
N ILE A 57 -1.84 5.39 0.01
CA ILE A 57 -2.44 5.08 1.31
C ILE A 57 -1.58 4.04 2.02
N SER A 58 -1.29 2.92 1.34
CA SER A 58 -0.42 1.89 1.88
C SER A 58 0.32 1.12 0.79
N THR A 59 1.41 0.47 1.19
CA THR A 59 2.10 -0.54 0.40
C THR A 59 2.34 -1.75 1.26
N ASP A 60 1.82 -2.90 0.85
CA ASP A 60 2.11 -4.20 1.42
C ASP A 60 3.02 -4.97 0.45
N SER A 61 4.15 -5.46 0.93
CA SER A 61 5.05 -6.32 0.17
C SER A 61 5.17 -7.67 0.88
N VAL A 62 5.09 -8.74 0.09
CA VAL A 62 5.40 -10.10 0.54
C VAL A 62 6.47 -10.66 -0.39
N SER A 63 7.59 -11.06 0.18
CA SER A 63 8.75 -11.58 -0.53
C SER A 63 9.04 -13.00 -0.06
N THR A 64 9.18 -13.94 -0.98
CA THR A 64 9.69 -15.28 -0.70
C THR A 64 11.04 -15.43 -1.39
N VAL A 65 12.07 -15.81 -0.63
CA VAL A 65 13.44 -15.92 -1.14
C VAL A 65 14.08 -17.19 -0.61
N TYR A 66 14.61 -18.01 -1.52
CA TYR A 66 15.33 -19.25 -1.19
C TYR A 66 16.80 -18.96 -0.91
N TYR A 67 17.32 -19.48 0.20
CA TYR A 67 18.67 -19.18 0.69
C TYR A 67 19.75 -19.60 -0.31
N LYS A 68 19.66 -20.83 -0.82
CA LYS A 68 20.65 -21.42 -1.72
C LYS A 68 20.78 -20.62 -3.02
N GLU A 69 19.66 -20.32 -3.67
CA GLU A 69 19.63 -19.57 -4.93
C GLU A 69 19.93 -18.08 -4.75
N ALA A 70 19.72 -17.54 -3.55
CA ALA A 70 20.18 -16.20 -3.19
C ALA A 70 21.68 -16.15 -2.81
N GLY A 71 22.34 -17.31 -2.65
CA GLY A 71 23.76 -17.39 -2.32
C GLY A 71 24.09 -16.95 -0.88
N VAL A 72 23.13 -17.10 0.03
CA VAL A 72 23.23 -16.66 1.44
C VAL A 72 22.78 -17.78 2.37
N SER A 73 23.31 -17.84 3.58
CA SER A 73 22.82 -18.75 4.61
C SER A 73 21.61 -18.19 5.36
N LYS A 74 20.87 -19.09 6.01
CA LYS A 74 19.74 -18.74 6.89
C LYS A 74 20.17 -17.81 8.03
N ASP A 75 21.35 -18.03 8.61
CA ASP A 75 21.85 -17.24 9.74
C ASP A 75 22.32 -15.85 9.30
N GLU A 76 22.94 -15.74 8.11
CA GLU A 76 23.26 -14.43 7.52
C GLU A 76 21.99 -13.60 7.30
N ILE A 77 20.93 -14.20 6.73
CA ILE A 77 19.66 -13.51 6.51
C ILE A 77 19.00 -13.09 7.82
N LYS A 78 19.02 -13.94 8.86
CA LYS A 78 18.52 -13.57 10.19
C LYS A 78 19.27 -12.36 10.77
N ASN A 79 20.59 -12.32 10.61
CA ASN A 79 21.39 -11.19 11.10
C ASN A 79 21.10 -9.90 10.32
N ILE A 80 20.96 -9.99 9.00
CA ILE A 80 20.59 -8.85 8.15
C ILE A 80 19.22 -8.31 8.57
N ILE A 81 18.24 -9.19 8.72
CA ILE A 81 16.87 -8.82 9.11
C ILE A 81 16.84 -8.24 10.52
N ALA A 82 17.57 -8.82 11.49
CA ALA A 82 17.62 -8.29 12.84
C ALA A 82 18.19 -6.86 12.90
N ASN A 83 19.22 -6.58 12.10
CA ASN A 83 19.79 -5.23 11.99
C ASN A 83 18.78 -4.26 11.36
N TYR A 84 18.11 -4.69 10.29
CA TYR A 84 17.09 -3.90 9.62
C TYR A 84 15.88 -3.62 10.53
N ASP A 85 15.38 -4.62 11.26
CA ASP A 85 14.33 -4.47 12.26
C ASP A 85 14.73 -3.48 13.36
N ALA A 86 15.99 -3.53 13.83
CA ALA A 86 16.48 -2.59 14.82
C ALA A 86 16.53 -1.16 14.28
N GLU A 87 16.93 -0.97 13.03
CA GLU A 87 17.00 0.33 12.36
C GLU A 87 15.61 0.94 12.13
N PHE A 88 14.59 0.11 11.86
CA PHE A 88 13.24 0.56 11.52
C PHE A 88 12.21 0.44 12.65
N LYS A 89 12.61 -0.07 13.82
CA LYS A 89 11.73 -0.35 14.97
C LYS A 89 10.76 0.79 15.34
N ASP A 90 11.26 2.03 15.34
CA ASP A 90 10.50 3.21 15.79
C ASP A 90 9.99 4.06 14.61
N VAL A 91 10.14 3.56 13.38
CA VAL A 91 9.65 4.26 12.19
C VAL A 91 8.13 4.13 12.13
N LYS A 92 7.45 5.24 12.40
CA LYS A 92 6.00 5.29 12.39
C LYS A 92 5.45 4.90 11.02
N GLY A 93 4.38 4.11 11.01
CA GLY A 93 3.74 3.65 9.78
C GLY A 93 4.51 2.56 9.03
N TYR A 94 5.66 2.11 9.54
CA TYR A 94 6.40 0.98 9.00
C TYR A 94 6.20 -0.25 9.89
N SER A 95 6.02 -1.42 9.28
CA SER A 95 6.10 -2.69 9.98
C SER A 95 6.75 -3.76 9.11
N HIS A 96 7.58 -4.59 9.71
CA HIS A 96 8.24 -5.70 9.05
C HIS A 96 8.06 -6.99 9.88
N SER A 97 8.06 -8.12 9.20
CA SER A 97 8.07 -9.45 9.80
C SER A 97 8.74 -10.44 8.87
N ALA A 98 9.45 -11.41 9.42
CA ALA A 98 10.07 -12.48 8.66
C ALA A 98 9.79 -13.84 9.27
N GLU A 99 9.38 -14.80 8.43
CA GLU A 99 9.18 -16.19 8.78
C GLU A 99 10.26 -17.05 8.11
N TYR A 100 11.05 -17.76 8.92
CA TYR A 100 12.18 -18.53 8.44
C TYR A 100 11.84 -20.01 8.32
N LYS A 101 11.79 -20.53 7.10
CA LYS A 101 11.69 -21.98 6.82
C LYS A 101 13.09 -22.57 6.63
N ASP A 102 13.17 -23.85 6.30
CA ASP A 102 14.46 -24.54 6.15
C ASP A 102 15.19 -24.14 4.88
N GLU A 103 14.47 -24.01 3.75
CA GLU A 103 15.07 -23.68 2.45
C GLU A 103 14.90 -22.22 2.03
N TYR A 104 13.93 -21.51 2.61
CA TYR A 104 13.57 -20.15 2.24
C TYR A 104 13.10 -19.35 3.46
N PHE A 105 12.94 -18.04 3.28
CA PHE A 105 12.21 -17.19 4.19
C PHE A 105 11.08 -16.46 3.46
N VAL A 106 10.07 -16.07 4.24
CA VAL A 106 9.01 -15.18 3.79
C VAL A 106 9.12 -13.90 4.60
N GLU A 107 9.37 -12.79 3.91
CA GLU A 107 9.37 -11.45 4.46
C GLU A 107 8.03 -10.78 4.12
N LYS A 108 7.49 -10.02 5.07
CA LYS A 108 6.37 -9.13 4.86
C LYS A 108 6.68 -7.74 5.40
N THR A 109 6.51 -6.75 4.55
CA THR A 109 6.71 -5.33 4.88
C THR A 109 5.45 -4.56 4.57
N THR A 110 5.02 -3.69 5.48
CA THR A 110 3.89 -2.80 5.30
C THR A 110 4.33 -1.38 5.57
N ILE A 111 3.99 -0.46 4.66
CA ILE A 111 4.13 0.98 4.84
C ILE A 111 2.72 1.60 4.79
N ASP A 112 2.30 2.21 5.89
CA ASP A 112 1.08 3.01 6.03
C ASP A 112 1.44 4.49 5.92
N TYR A 113 1.30 5.03 4.70
CA TYR A 113 1.62 6.43 4.41
C TYR A 113 0.65 7.41 5.08
N THR A 114 -0.47 6.94 5.64
CA THR A 114 -1.37 7.80 6.42
C THR A 114 -0.83 8.08 7.82
N LYS A 115 0.09 7.23 8.31
CA LYS A 115 0.73 7.36 9.62
C LYS A 115 2.20 7.72 9.53
N ALA A 116 2.86 7.37 8.43
CA ALA A 116 4.31 7.47 8.31
C ALA A 116 4.84 8.90 8.22
N ASP A 117 6.06 9.08 8.72
CA ASP A 117 6.86 10.26 8.42
C ASP A 117 7.67 9.99 7.14
N LEU A 118 7.25 10.61 6.04
CA LEU A 118 7.85 10.39 4.73
C LEU A 118 9.32 10.82 4.67
N LYS A 119 9.75 11.81 5.48
CA LYS A 119 11.15 12.25 5.51
C LYS A 119 12.03 11.18 6.14
N VAL A 120 11.59 10.64 7.28
CA VAL A 120 12.31 9.55 7.96
C VAL A 120 12.40 8.31 7.08
N LEU A 121 11.33 7.98 6.35
CA LEU A 121 11.36 6.86 5.39
C LEU A 121 12.32 7.10 4.22
N GLN A 122 12.45 8.34 3.75
CA GLN A 122 13.37 8.69 2.66
C GLN A 122 14.83 8.69 3.12
N GLU A 123 15.13 9.08 4.35
CA GLU A 123 16.49 9.10 4.89
C GLU A 123 17.04 7.70 5.21
N LYS A 124 16.14 6.71 5.35
CA LYS A 124 16.47 5.32 5.67
C LYS A 124 16.45 4.36 4.47
N ASN A 125 15.99 4.82 3.30
CA ASN A 125 16.03 4.07 2.04
C ASN A 125 17.30 4.41 1.24
#